data_AF-A0A8T7KJV1-F1
#
_entry.id   AF-A0A8T7KJV1-F1
#
_cell.length_a   1.000
_cell.length_b   1.000
_cell.length_c   1.000
_cell.angle_alpha   90.00
_cell.angle_beta   90.00
_cell.angle_gamma   90.00
#
_symmetry.space_group_name_H-M   'P 1'
#
loop_
_entity.id
_entity.type
_entity.pdbx_description
1 polymer ?
#
loop_
_entity_poly.entity_id
_entity_poly.type
_entity_poly.pdbx_seq_one_letter_code
_entity_poly.pdbx_strand_id
1 'polypeptide(L)'
;MTMLTLEAYPAPSFSYRSVPAEKSGLHRLFAAAIVSDQFRKTLLREPERALATGYLGQTFALTDHERSIIQSVRAENLTDFAQKVNRALKKA
;
A
#
# COMPACT_ATOMS: atom_id res chain seq x y z
N MET A 1 8.93 55.78 -8.29
CA MET A 1 9.31 54.38 -8.62
C MET A 1 9.88 53.74 -7.37
N THR A 2 9.03 53.14 -6.54
CA THR A 2 9.45 52.34 -5.37
C THR A 2 9.22 50.88 -5.72
N MET A 3 10.33 50.17 -5.93
CA MET A 3 10.33 48.74 -6.21
C MET A 3 9.73 48.02 -5.00
N LEU A 4 8.62 47.31 -5.20
CA LEU A 4 8.08 46.34 -4.26
C LEU A 4 9.15 45.25 -4.06
N THR A 5 9.77 45.24 -2.89
CA THR A 5 10.55 44.10 -2.41
C THR A 5 9.59 42.92 -2.32
N LEU A 6 9.67 42.04 -3.31
CA LEU A 6 9.00 40.75 -3.31
C LEU A 6 9.66 39.90 -2.22
N GLU A 7 9.17 40.05 -0.99
CA GLU A 7 9.42 39.13 0.09
C GLU A 7 9.09 37.74 -0.45
N ALA A 8 10.12 36.91 -0.56
CA ALA A 8 10.02 35.55 -1.02
C ALA A 8 9.07 34.81 -0.08
N TYR A 9 7.82 34.64 -0.49
CA TYR A 9 6.90 33.72 0.16
C TYR A 9 7.56 32.34 0.11
N PRO A 10 7.96 31.75 1.26
CA PRO A 10 8.36 30.37 1.24
C PRO A 10 7.13 29.60 0.77
N ALA A 11 7.24 28.98 -0.40
CA ALA A 11 6.21 28.06 -0.87
C ALA A 11 5.90 27.13 0.30
N PRO A 12 4.62 26.94 0.69
CA PRO A 12 4.30 25.89 1.62
C PRO A 12 4.77 24.62 0.93
N SER A 13 5.91 24.11 1.38
CA SER A 13 6.32 22.77 1.10
C SER A 13 5.22 21.94 1.74
N PHE A 14 4.23 21.61 0.92
CA PHE A 14 3.46 20.39 1.05
C PHE A 14 4.45 19.24 0.89
N SER A 15 5.37 19.15 1.85
CA SER A 15 5.61 17.94 2.57
C SER A 15 4.21 17.40 2.83
N TYR A 16 3.73 16.59 1.91
CA TYR A 16 2.97 15.42 2.30
C TYR A 16 3.88 14.79 3.33
N ARG A 17 3.67 15.20 4.59
CA ARG A 17 4.12 14.51 5.76
C ARG A 17 3.41 13.21 5.57
N SER A 18 4.11 12.30 4.90
CA SER A 18 3.97 10.88 5.03
C SER A 18 4.14 10.68 6.52
N VAL A 19 3.05 10.94 7.26
CA VAL A 19 2.82 10.33 8.54
C VAL A 19 3.23 8.89 8.26
N PRO A 20 4.27 8.36 8.95
CA PRO A 20 4.55 6.94 8.92
C PRO A 20 3.32 6.34 9.59
N ALA A 21 2.25 6.24 8.81
CA ALA A 21 1.02 5.69 9.23
C ALA A 21 1.40 4.23 9.34
N GLU A 22 1.57 3.77 10.58
CA GLU A 22 1.40 2.40 11.06
C GLU A 22 0.09 1.74 10.57
N LYS A 23 -0.63 2.35 9.62
CA LYS A 23 -1.68 1.74 8.83
C LYS A 23 -1.00 0.73 7.91
N SER A 24 -0.87 -0.50 8.42
CA SER A 24 -0.41 -1.73 7.75
C SER A 24 -0.38 -1.60 6.23
N GLY A 25 0.76 -1.90 5.60
CA GLY A 25 0.89 -1.96 4.14
C GLY A 25 -0.21 -2.80 3.48
N LEU A 26 -0.85 -3.69 4.23
CA LEU A 26 -2.06 -4.42 3.88
C LEU A 26 -3.22 -3.53 3.42
N HIS A 27 -3.54 -2.44 4.12
CA HIS A 27 -4.64 -1.56 3.70
C HIS A 27 -4.38 -0.97 2.32
N ARG A 28 -3.13 -0.57 2.04
CA ARG A 28 -2.73 -0.09 0.70
C ARG A 28 -2.77 -1.22 -0.33
N LEU A 29 -2.37 -2.43 0.05
CA LEU A 29 -2.43 -3.60 -0.81
C LEU A 29 -3.87 -3.96 -1.19
N PHE A 30 -4.79 -3.95 -0.22
CA PHE A 30 -6.21 -4.12 -0.48
C PHE A 30 -6.77 -2.99 -1.33
N ALA A 31 -6.46 -1.73 -1.01
CA ALA A 31 -6.90 -0.59 -1.82
C ALA A 31 -6.43 -0.70 -3.28
N ALA A 32 -5.16 -1.05 -3.50
CA ALA A 32 -4.61 -1.28 -4.83
C ALA A 32 -5.34 -2.40 -5.59
N ALA A 33 -5.67 -3.49 -4.89
CA ALA A 33 -6.38 -4.62 -5.47
C ALA A 33 -7.90 -4.36 -5.66
N ILE A 34 -8.48 -3.40 -4.96
CA ILE A 34 -9.84 -2.90 -5.22
C ILE A 34 -9.84 -2.00 -6.46
N VAL A 35 -8.87 -1.10 -6.57
CA VAL A 35 -8.79 -0.10 -7.66
C VAL A 35 -8.29 -0.72 -8.97
N SER A 36 -7.46 -1.76 -8.92
CA SER A 36 -6.91 -2.42 -10.10
C SER A 36 -7.21 -3.91 -10.14
N ASP A 37 -8.08 -4.29 -11.08
CA ASP A 37 -8.39 -5.69 -11.39
C ASP A 37 -7.15 -6.47 -11.87
N GLN A 38 -6.23 -5.78 -12.57
CA GLN A 38 -4.97 -6.38 -12.99
C GLN A 38 -4.09 -6.71 -11.79
N PHE A 39 -3.91 -5.75 -10.87
CA PHE A 39 -3.15 -6.00 -9.65
C PHE A 39 -3.81 -7.11 -8.82
N ARG A 40 -5.15 -7.12 -8.72
CA ARG A 40 -5.89 -8.21 -8.06
C ARG A 40 -5.57 -9.56 -8.68
N LYS A 41 -5.67 -9.72 -10.01
CA LYS A 41 -5.35 -10.97 -10.70
C LYS A 41 -3.92 -11.42 -10.46
N THR A 42 -2.97 -10.48 -10.52
CA THR A 42 -1.55 -10.75 -10.24
C THR A 42 -1.33 -11.15 -8.78
N LEU A 43 -1.98 -10.48 -7.83
CA LEU A 43 -1.90 -10.80 -6.40
C LEU A 43 -2.48 -12.19 -6.10
N LEU A 44 -3.59 -12.57 -6.72
CA LEU A 44 -4.23 -13.88 -6.52
C LEU A 44 -3.44 -15.02 -7.18
N ARG A 45 -2.76 -14.76 -8.30
CA ARG A 45 -1.98 -15.76 -9.04
C ARG A 45 -0.56 -15.90 -8.53
N GLU A 46 0.09 -14.77 -8.23
CA GLU A 46 1.49 -14.64 -7.83
C GLU A 46 1.65 -13.57 -6.73
N PRO A 47 1.26 -13.88 -5.47
CA PRO A 47 1.32 -12.92 -4.37
C PRO A 47 2.73 -12.38 -4.14
N GLU A 48 3.78 -13.19 -4.31
CA GLU A 48 5.17 -12.73 -4.22
C GLU A 48 5.53 -11.65 -5.24
N ARG A 49 5.17 -11.85 -6.52
CA ARG A 49 5.46 -10.86 -7.56
C ARG A 49 4.68 -9.57 -7.34
N ALA A 50 3.43 -9.65 -6.90
CA ALA A 50 2.63 -8.48 -6.56
C ALA A 50 3.25 -7.68 -5.41
N LEU A 51 3.78 -8.38 -4.40
CA LEU A 51 4.48 -7.76 -3.27
C LEU A 51 5.83 -7.15 -3.65
N ALA A 52 6.61 -7.84 -4.49
CA ALA A 52 7.93 -7.40 -4.94
C ALA A 52 7.85 -6.24 -5.95
N THR A 53 6.89 -6.29 -6.88
CA THR A 53 6.65 -5.24 -7.87
C THR A 53 6.07 -3.99 -7.21
N GLY A 54 5.32 -4.16 -6.12
CA GLY A 54 4.55 -3.08 -5.51
C GLY A 54 3.41 -2.61 -6.42
N TYR A 55 2.87 -1.44 -6.11
CA TYR A 55 1.81 -0.82 -6.89
C TYR A 55 2.18 0.63 -7.19
N LEU A 56 2.21 0.99 -8.48
CA LEU A 56 2.63 2.32 -8.98
C LEU A 56 4.03 2.75 -8.50
N GLY A 57 4.98 1.80 -8.41
CA GLY A 57 6.34 2.07 -7.94
C GLY A 57 6.46 2.24 -6.42
N GLN A 58 5.37 2.05 -5.68
CA GLN A 58 5.39 2.02 -4.22
C GLN A 58 5.31 0.58 -3.72
N THR A 59 6.30 0.19 -2.93
CA THR A 59 6.25 -1.07 -2.18
C THR A 59 5.34 -0.93 -0.98
N PHE A 60 4.67 -2.02 -0.63
CA PHE A 60 3.85 -2.06 0.58
C PHE A 60 4.76 -2.24 1.79
N ALA A 61 4.64 -1.36 2.78
CA ALA A 61 5.28 -1.49 4.08
C ALA A 61 4.61 -2.63 4.87
N LEU A 62 5.02 -3.85 4.56
CA LEU A 62 4.55 -5.08 5.18
C LEU A 62 5.69 -5.68 6.01
N THR A 63 5.36 -6.14 7.20
CA THR A 63 6.24 -6.99 8.01
C THR A 63 6.47 -8.33 7.32
N ASP A 64 7.58 -8.99 7.63
CA ASP A 64 7.88 -10.33 7.10
C ASP A 64 6.80 -11.36 7.46
N HIS A 65 6.14 -11.17 8.61
CA HIS A 65 5.00 -11.98 9.02
C HIS A 65 3.78 -11.77 8.11
N GLU A 66 3.42 -10.51 7.83
CA GLU A 66 2.33 -10.19 6.89
C GLU A 66 2.63 -10.74 5.49
N ARG A 67 3.88 -10.62 5.02
CA ARG A 67 4.30 -11.19 3.73
C ARG A 67 4.14 -12.70 3.70
N SER A 68 4.59 -13.40 4.74
CA SER A 68 4.46 -14.86 4.84
C SER A 68 3.00 -15.32 4.85
N ILE A 69 2.12 -14.60 5.56
CA ILE A 69 0.67 -14.84 5.53
C ILE A 69 0.13 -14.66 4.11
N ILE A 70 0.43 -13.55 3.45
CA ILE A 70 -0.04 -13.25 2.09
C ILE A 70 0.43 -14.30 1.09
N GLN A 71 1.69 -14.75 1.19
CA GLN A 71 2.26 -15.79 0.33
C GLN A 71 1.62 -17.16 0.57
N SER A 72 1.26 -17.47 1.82
CA SER A 72 0.62 -18.74 2.21
C SER A 72 -0.88 -18.77 1.92
N VAL A 73 -1.53 -17.59 1.86
CA VAL A 73 -2.96 -17.45 1.59
C VAL A 73 -3.22 -17.51 0.09
N ARG A 74 -3.77 -18.64 -0.36
CA ARG A 74 -4.38 -18.76 -1.70
C ARG A 74 -5.88 -18.48 -1.62
N ALA A 75 -6.34 -17.55 -2.44
CA ALA A 75 -7.74 -17.16 -2.53
C ALA A 75 -8.13 -17.00 -4.00
N GLU A 76 -9.40 -17.25 -4.32
CA GLU A 76 -9.93 -17.07 -5.68
C GLU A 76 -10.48 -15.65 -5.92
N ASN A 77 -10.77 -14.93 -4.83
CA ASN A 77 -11.40 -13.62 -4.86
C ASN A 77 -10.75 -12.70 -3.83
N LEU A 78 -10.85 -11.38 -4.06
CA LEU A 78 -10.32 -10.39 -3.13
C LEU A 78 -10.95 -10.48 -1.74
N THR A 79 -12.25 -10.75 -1.66
CA THR A 79 -12.97 -10.87 -0.39
C THR A 79 -12.44 -12.03 0.44
N ASP A 80 -12.26 -13.20 -0.19
CA ASP A 80 -11.70 -14.39 0.45
C ASP A 80 -10.24 -14.15 0.88
N PHE A 81 -9.46 -13.50 0.02
CA PHE A 81 -8.10 -13.08 0.33
C PHE A 81 -8.05 -12.17 1.56
N ALA A 82 -8.90 -11.13 1.60
CA ALA A 82 -8.99 -10.20 2.72
C ALA A 82 -9.43 -10.88 4.03
N GLN A 83 -10.40 -11.79 3.95
CA GLN A 83 -10.86 -12.55 5.11
C GLN A 83 -9.76 -13.46 5.66
N LYS A 84 -9.06 -14.20 4.79
CA LYS A 84 -7.96 -15.10 5.20
C LYS A 84 -6.80 -14.34 5.83
N VAL A 85 -6.39 -13.23 5.21
CA VAL A 85 -5.33 -12.35 5.76
C VAL A 85 -5.76 -11.76 7.11
N ASN A 86 -6.97 -11.22 7.23
CA ASN A 86 -7.48 -10.66 8.49
C ASN A 86 -7.58 -11.72 9.59
N ARG A 87 -8.02 -12.94 9.25
CA ARG A 87 -8.08 -14.07 10.19
C ARG A 87 -6.70 -14.53 10.64
N ALA A 88 -5.72 -14.55 9.74
CA ALA A 88 -4.35 -14.91 10.05
C ALA A 88 -3.68 -13.87 10.98
N LEU A 89 -3.93 -12.57 10.74
CA LEU A 89 -3.44 -11.49 11.62
C LEU A 89 -4.07 -11.52 13.00
N LYS A 90 -5.38 -11.81 13.10
CA LYS A 90 -6.07 -11.92 14.39
C LYS A 90 -5.64 -13.13 15.21
N LYS A 91 -5.00 -14.12 14.58
CA LYS A 91 -4.50 -15.32 15.24
C LYS A 91 -3.04 -15.19 15.70
N ALA A 92 -2.36 -14.12 15.32
CA ALA A 92 -0.98 -13.82 15.66
C ALA A 92 -0.90 -13.00 16.95
#